data_AF-A0A5D2A4P9-F1
#
_entry.id   AF-A0A5D2A4P9-F1
#
_cell.length_a   1.000
_cell.length_b   1.000
_cell.length_c   1.000
_cell.angle_alpha   90.00
_cell.angle_beta   90.00
_cell.angle_gamma   90.00
#
_symmetry.space_group_name_H-M   'P 1'
#
loop_
_entity.id
_entity.type
_entity.pdbx_description
1 polymer ?
#
loop_
_entity_poly.entity_id
_entity_poly.type
_entity_poly.pdbx_seq_one_letter_code
_entity_poly.pdbx_strand_id
1 'polypeptide(L)'
;MDLTPQQLIQFNGSDPSKPIYVAINGRIYDVTAGKSFYGPGGAYAMFAGKDASRALAKMSKNEEDVCPNLDGLSEKEMDVLNDWVKKFEAKYPVVGRVVS
;
A
#
# COMPACT_ATOMS: atom_id res chain seq x y z
N MET A 1 -9.24 11.41 5.36
CA MET A 1 -9.94 11.03 4.11
C MET A 1 -10.23 9.55 4.19
N ASP A 2 -11.41 9.13 3.74
CA ASP A 2 -11.80 7.73 3.71
C ASP A 2 -12.03 7.34 2.24
N LEU A 3 -11.32 6.33 1.77
CA LEU A 3 -11.42 5.85 0.39
C LEU A 3 -11.84 4.39 0.38
N THR A 4 -12.73 4.02 -0.54
CA THR A 4 -12.98 2.61 -0.82
C THR A 4 -11.84 2.00 -1.63
N PRO A 5 -11.66 0.67 -1.64
CA PRO A 5 -10.68 0.02 -2.52
C PRO A 5 -10.85 0.43 -3.99
N GLN A 6 -12.08 0.60 -4.45
CA GLN A 6 -12.38 1.04 -5.83
C GLN A 6 -11.93 2.47 -6.11
N GLN A 7 -12.03 3.37 -5.12
CA GLN A 7 -11.54 4.74 -5.26
C GLN A 7 -10.01 4.80 -5.19
N LEU A 8 -9.40 3.97 -4.35
CA LEU A 8 -7.95 3.93 -4.16
C LEU A 8 -7.20 3.57 -5.46
N ILE A 9 -7.78 2.70 -6.30
CA ILE A 9 -7.18 2.26 -7.58
C ILE A 9 -6.87 3.44 -8.51
N GLN A 10 -7.57 4.57 -8.39
CA GLN A 10 -7.34 5.76 -9.22
C GLN A 10 -6.02 6.48 -8.89
N PHE A 11 -5.37 6.14 -7.77
CA PHE A 11 -4.13 6.74 -7.27
C PHE A 11 -2.94 5.81 -7.45
N ASN A 12 -2.91 5.06 -8.57
CA ASN A 12 -1.86 4.10 -8.91
C ASN A 12 -0.65 4.73 -9.64
N GLY A 13 -0.65 6.06 -9.84
CA GLY A 13 0.42 6.80 -10.51
C GLY A 13 0.39 6.75 -12.04
N SER A 14 -0.62 6.13 -12.67
CA SER A 14 -0.82 6.21 -14.12
C SER A 14 -1.17 7.62 -14.59
N ASP A 15 -1.89 8.38 -13.76
CA ASP A 15 -2.19 9.79 -14.00
C ASP A 15 -1.11 10.67 -13.33
N PRO A 16 -0.28 11.41 -14.09
CA PRO A 16 0.77 12.24 -13.53
C PRO A 16 0.25 13.46 -12.75
N SER A 17 -1.03 13.81 -12.90
CA SER A 17 -1.67 14.91 -12.15
C SER A 17 -2.20 14.48 -10.77
N LYS A 18 -2.27 13.16 -10.52
CA LYS A 18 -2.75 12.60 -9.25
C LYS A 18 -1.59 12.16 -8.37
N PRO A 19 -1.76 12.21 -7.04
CA PRO A 19 -0.82 11.58 -6.12
C PRO A 19 -0.88 10.05 -6.24
N ILE A 20 0.14 9.40 -5.69
CA ILE A 20 0.26 7.95 -5.64
C ILE A 20 0.02 7.50 -4.21
N TYR A 21 -0.97 6.64 -4.02
CA TYR A 21 -1.35 6.14 -2.70
C TYR A 21 -1.08 4.65 -2.57
N VAL A 22 -0.68 4.23 -1.38
CA VAL A 22 -0.57 2.80 -1.00
C VAL A 22 -1.27 2.63 0.33
N ALA A 23 -2.11 1.61 0.45
CA ALA A 23 -2.72 1.25 1.72
C ALA A 23 -1.93 0.14 2.43
N ILE A 24 -1.72 0.30 3.74
CA ILE A 24 -1.09 -0.72 4.60
C ILE A 24 -1.82 -0.70 5.94
N ASN A 25 -2.32 -1.88 6.32
CA ASN A 25 -3.16 -2.14 7.47
C ASN A 25 -4.35 -1.15 7.54
N GLY A 26 -5.03 -0.95 6.41
CA GLY A 26 -6.14 -0.01 6.29
C GLY A 26 -5.77 1.48 6.36
N ARG A 27 -4.48 1.85 6.51
CA ARG A 27 -4.01 3.24 6.46
C ARG A 27 -3.50 3.60 5.08
N ILE A 28 -3.86 4.78 4.57
CA ILE A 28 -3.45 5.25 3.24
C ILE A 28 -2.27 6.20 3.38
N TYR A 29 -1.17 5.87 2.72
CA TYR A 29 0.07 6.64 2.69
C TYR A 29 0.23 7.33 1.34
N ASP A 30 0.63 8.59 1.37
CA ASP A 30 1.05 9.31 0.17
C ASP A 30 2.51 8.99 -0.18
N VAL A 31 2.68 8.15 -1.19
CA VAL A 31 3.99 7.71 -1.68
C VAL A 31 4.41 8.46 -2.95
N THR A 32 3.80 9.61 -3.25
CA THR A 32 4.12 10.42 -4.45
C THR A 32 5.59 10.83 -4.49
N ALA A 33 6.20 11.12 -3.33
CA ALA A 33 7.64 11.39 -3.23
C ALA A 33 8.52 10.21 -3.71
N GLY A 34 7.98 8.98 -3.70
CA GLY A 34 8.59 7.77 -4.20
C GLY A 34 8.15 7.38 -5.62
N LYS A 35 7.70 8.32 -6.46
CA LYS A 35 7.15 8.04 -7.81
C LYS A 35 8.02 7.13 -8.68
N SER A 36 9.35 7.19 -8.59
CA SER A 36 10.25 6.29 -9.33
C SER A 36 10.10 4.81 -8.93
N PHE A 37 9.59 4.53 -7.73
CA PHE A 37 9.40 3.19 -7.19
C PHE A 37 7.97 2.67 -7.35
N TYR A 38 6.98 3.53 -7.08
CA TYR A 38 5.56 3.14 -7.07
C TYR A 38 4.81 3.56 -8.35
N GLY A 39 5.37 4.46 -9.15
CA GLY A 39 4.79 4.84 -10.43
C GLY A 39 4.94 3.75 -11.49
N PRO A 40 4.33 3.94 -12.68
CA PRO A 40 4.40 2.97 -13.78
C PRO A 40 5.84 2.57 -14.12
N GLY A 41 6.11 1.27 -14.17
CA GLY A 41 7.44 0.70 -14.43
C GLY A 41 8.38 0.65 -13.22
N GLY A 42 7.95 1.16 -12.05
CA GLY A 42 8.71 1.06 -10.81
C GLY A 42 8.66 -0.33 -10.18
N ALA A 43 9.65 -0.65 -9.35
CA ALA A 43 9.78 -1.97 -8.70
C ALA A 43 8.64 -2.32 -7.72
N TYR A 44 7.88 -1.33 -7.28
CA TYR A 44 6.75 -1.45 -6.36
C TYR A 44 5.44 -0.93 -6.97
N ALA A 45 5.37 -0.82 -8.30
CA ALA A 45 4.19 -0.32 -9.00
C ALA A 45 2.93 -1.13 -8.70
N MET A 46 3.04 -2.43 -8.42
CA MET A 46 1.88 -3.26 -8.11
C MET A 46 1.19 -2.91 -6.79
N PHE A 47 1.85 -2.19 -5.88
CA PHE A 47 1.26 -1.73 -4.61
C PHE A 47 0.48 -0.42 -4.77
N ALA A 48 0.75 0.35 -5.83
CA ALA A 48 0.13 1.64 -6.03
C ALA A 48 -1.37 1.51 -6.29
N GLY A 49 -2.16 2.32 -5.59
CA GLY A 49 -3.62 2.32 -5.64
C GLY A 49 -4.28 1.09 -4.99
N LYS A 50 -3.55 0.29 -4.22
CA LYS A 50 -4.05 -0.94 -3.58
C LYS A 50 -3.65 -1.01 -2.12
N ASP A 51 -4.28 -1.94 -1.41
CA ASP A 51 -3.83 -2.35 -0.08
C ASP A 51 -2.81 -3.49 -0.22
N ALA A 52 -1.58 -3.21 0.21
CA ALA A 52 -0.43 -4.11 0.10
C ALA A 52 -0.12 -4.82 1.42
N SER A 53 -1.04 -4.82 2.40
CA SER A 53 -0.78 -5.34 3.75
C SER A 53 -0.30 -6.79 3.73
N ARG A 54 -1.02 -7.68 3.03
CA ARG A 54 -0.66 -9.08 2.95
C ARG A 54 0.66 -9.30 2.22
N ALA A 55 0.87 -8.61 1.09
CA ALA A 55 2.11 -8.69 0.33
C ALA A 55 3.32 -8.27 1.18
N LEU A 56 3.20 -7.19 1.96
CA LEU A 56 4.27 -6.72 2.85
C LEU A 56 4.51 -7.67 4.02
N ALA A 57 3.44 -8.20 4.63
CA ALA A 57 3.52 -9.19 5.69
C ALA A 57 4.29 -10.45 5.25
N LYS A 58 3.97 -10.95 4.05
CA LYS A 58 4.59 -12.13 3.45
C LYS A 58 5.94 -11.85 2.77
N MET A 59 6.35 -10.59 2.68
CA MET A 59 7.46 -10.14 1.83
C MET A 59 7.34 -10.63 0.37
N SER A 60 6.10 -10.71 -0.12
CA SER A 60 5.76 -11.21 -1.44
C SER A 60 5.66 -10.07 -2.45
N LYS A 61 5.99 -10.40 -3.70
CA LYS A 61 5.80 -9.51 -4.86
C LYS A 61 4.75 -10.06 -5.83
N ASN A 62 3.99 -11.06 -5.41
CA ASN A 62 2.94 -11.63 -6.24
C ASN A 62 1.70 -10.73 -6.18
N GLU A 63 1.07 -10.48 -7.33
CA GLU A 63 -0.10 -9.62 -7.40
C GLU A 63 -1.29 -10.21 -6.61
N GLU A 64 -1.38 -11.53 -6.50
CA GLU A 64 -2.39 -12.25 -5.69
C GLU A 64 -2.28 -11.94 -4.19
N ASP A 65 -1.08 -11.61 -3.70
CA ASP A 65 -0.87 -11.24 -2.30
C ASP A 65 -1.14 -9.74 -2.04
N VAL A 66 -1.36 -8.93 -3.09
CA VAL A 66 -1.68 -7.50 -2.94
C VAL A 66 -3.16 -7.32 -2.62
N CYS A 67 -3.51 -7.65 -1.38
CA CYS A 67 -4.85 -7.50 -0.85
C CYS A 67 -4.84 -7.07 0.62
N PRO A 68 -5.96 -6.51 1.13
CA PRO A 68 -6.09 -6.16 2.54
C PRO A 68 -6.28 -7.38 3.45
N ASN A 69 -6.41 -8.59 2.90
CA ASN A 69 -6.75 -9.78 3.68
C ASN A 69 -5.56 -10.31 4.50
N LEU A 70 -5.68 -10.18 5.82
CA LEU A 70 -4.68 -10.67 6.79
C LEU A 70 -4.99 -12.07 7.33
N ASP A 71 -6.07 -12.71 6.88
CA ASP A 71 -6.44 -14.06 7.31
C ASP A 71 -5.35 -15.07 6.95
N GLY A 72 -5.06 -15.96 7.90
CA GLY A 72 -4.07 -17.03 7.75
C GLY A 72 -2.61 -16.57 7.81
N LEU A 73 -2.34 -15.31 8.14
CA LEU A 73 -0.97 -14.86 8.46
C LEU A 73 -0.56 -15.35 9.85
N SER A 74 0.69 -15.80 9.96
CA SER A 74 1.33 -16.14 11.22
C SER A 74 1.69 -14.88 12.04
N GLU A 75 1.93 -15.05 13.34
CA GLU A 75 2.39 -13.96 14.21
C GLU A 75 3.65 -13.28 13.67
N LYS A 76 4.58 -14.06 13.10
CA LYS A 76 5.81 -13.52 12.50
C LYS A 76 5.53 -12.64 11.28
N GLU A 77 4.60 -13.04 10.42
CA GLU A 77 4.20 -12.22 9.26
C GLU A 77 3.48 -10.95 9.71
N MET A 78 2.72 -11.02 10.80
CA MET A 78 2.07 -9.86 11.40
C MET A 78 3.08 -8.89 12.02
N ASP A 79 4.14 -9.39 12.67
CA ASP A 79 5.25 -8.55 13.14
C ASP A 79 5.96 -7.85 11.97
N VAL A 80 6.22 -8.56 10.88
CA VAL A 80 6.80 -7.98 9.66
C VAL A 80 5.92 -6.87 9.10
N LEU A 81 4.60 -7.08 9.05
CA LEU A 81 3.64 -6.04 8.65
C LEU A 81 3.74 -4.80 9.56
N ASN A 82 3.79 -5.00 10.88
CA ASN A 82 3.89 -3.90 11.84
C ASN A 82 5.20 -3.10 11.67
N ASP A 83 6.31 -3.77 11.38
CA ASP A 83 7.57 -3.09 11.05
C ASP A 83 7.46 -2.29 9.74
N TRP A 84 6.79 -2.82 8.73
CA TRP A 84 6.51 -2.09 7.50
C TRP A 84 5.63 -0.86 7.73
N VAL A 85 4.58 -0.98 8.54
CA VAL A 85 3.73 0.15 8.95
C VAL A 85 4.58 1.25 9.58
N LYS A 86 5.42 0.93 10.56
CA LYS A 86 6.30 1.93 11.21
C LYS A 86 7.26 2.60 10.22
N LYS A 87 7.86 1.81 9.31
CA LYS A 87 8.76 2.34 8.26
C LYS A 87 8.03 3.29 7.31
N PHE A 88 6.80 2.95 6.93
CA PHE A 88 5.97 3.80 6.07
C PHE A 88 5.52 5.06 6.81
N GLU A 89 5.06 4.97 8.05
CA GLU A 89 4.67 6.13 8.88
C GLU A 89 5.83 7.11 9.09
N ALA A 90 7.07 6.61 9.20
CA ALA A 90 8.26 7.46 9.31
C ALA A 90 8.65 8.16 8.00
N LYS A 91 8.28 7.59 6.84
CA LYS A 91 8.74 8.05 5.53
C LYS A 91 7.69 8.82 4.73
N TYR A 92 6.42 8.47 4.90
CA TYR A 92 5.31 8.96 4.10
C TYR A 92 4.17 9.42 5.01
N PRO A 93 3.51 10.54 4.68
CA PRO A 93 2.39 11.01 5.47
C PRO A 93 1.17 10.10 5.27
N VAL A 94 0.46 9.83 6.36
CA VAL A 94 -0.84 9.16 6.33
C VAL A 94 -1.89 10.20 5.94
N VAL A 95 -2.56 10.00 4.81
CA VAL A 95 -3.57 10.93 4.26
C VAL A 95 -5.00 10.45 4.48
N GLY A 96 -5.17 9.17 4.86
CA GLY A 96 -6.49 8.61 5.03
C GLY A 96 -6.51 7.16 5.49
N ARG A 97 -7.69 6.55 5.35
CA ARG A 97 -7.93 5.14 5.64
C ARG A 97 -8.78 4.50 4.55
N VAL A 98 -8.58 3.20 4.37
CA VAL A 98 -9.44 2.40 3.49
C VAL A 98 -10.68 2.00 4.28
N VAL A 99 -11.85 2.28 3.71
CA VAL A 99 -13.14 1.88 4.27
C VAL A 99 -13.79 0.86 3.35
N SER A 100 -14.35 -0.18 3.96
CA SER A 100 -15.00 -1.31 3.29
C SER A 100 -16.48 -1.35 3.63
#